data_AF-A0A925T5M2-F1
#
_entry.id   AF-A0A925T5M2-F1
#
_cell.length_a   1.000
_cell.length_b   1.000
_cell.length_c   1.000
_cell.angle_alpha   90.00
_cell.angle_beta   90.00
_cell.angle_gamma   90.00
#
_symmetry.space_group_name_H-M   'P 1'
#
loop_
_entity.id
_entity.type
_entity.pdbx_description
1 polymer ?
#
loop_
_entity_poly.entity_id
_entity_poly.type
_entity_poly.pdbx_seq_one_letter_code
_entity_poly.pdbx_strand_id
1 'polypeptide(L)'
;MNQAKNRTDAPSSASATTKTLAQIRAMSQPASWPTGTPRESIQGPGKEGSPVIVKAYLLKARAEGAESCNCGLTKRADTDIHLVLVSKLPDPDDQEAFDEAEEGSVTAEMTPRVRLNGHAFWVHKNINDFEGEYIRVTGRLMLDTKHLPPNRRLRRATNWEVHPITRFQVCQTTKTQCDSTTGAPNWKAF
;
A
#
# COMPACT_ATOMS: atom_id res chain seq x y z
N MET A 1 14.11 -14.14 5.32
CA MET A 1 13.65 -12.73 5.32
C MET A 1 13.15 -12.40 3.92
N ASN A 2 12.00 -11.73 3.77
CA ASN A 2 11.44 -11.40 2.46
C ASN A 2 12.19 -10.19 1.85
N GLN A 3 13.09 -10.43 0.90
CA GLN A 3 13.93 -9.39 0.30
C GLN A 3 13.10 -8.33 -0.47
N ALA A 4 11.90 -8.69 -0.96
CA ALA A 4 11.04 -7.76 -1.68
C ALA A 4 10.54 -6.60 -0.80
N LYS A 5 10.39 -6.82 0.52
CA LYS A 5 10.02 -5.79 1.50
C LYS A 5 11.13 -4.73 1.68
N ASN A 6 12.37 -5.09 1.38
CA ASN A 6 13.55 -4.27 1.67
C ASN A 6 14.02 -3.38 0.51
N ARG A 7 13.27 -3.36 -0.59
CA ARG A 7 13.61 -2.58 -1.79
C ARG A 7 13.49 -1.08 -1.54
N THR A 8 14.32 -0.31 -2.22
CA THR A 8 14.27 1.16 -2.22
C THR A 8 14.29 1.75 -3.62
N ASP A 9 14.41 0.90 -4.65
CA ASP A 9 14.39 1.31 -6.05
C ASP A 9 12.98 1.76 -6.45
N ALA A 10 12.86 3.02 -6.84
CA ALA A 10 11.63 3.56 -7.39
C ALA A 10 11.42 3.00 -8.81
N PRO A 11 10.28 2.36 -9.11
CA PRO A 11 10.01 1.96 -10.47
C PRO A 11 9.80 3.20 -11.34
N SER A 12 10.33 3.15 -12.57
CA SER A 12 10.07 4.17 -13.57
C SER A 12 8.57 4.29 -13.82
N SER A 13 8.05 5.52 -13.91
CA SER A 13 6.64 5.73 -14.25
C SER A 13 6.27 5.16 -15.62
N ALA A 14 7.25 4.95 -16.52
CA ALA A 14 7.04 4.30 -17.81
C ALA A 14 6.89 2.77 -17.72
N SER A 15 7.41 2.14 -16.66
CA SER A 15 7.27 0.70 -16.45
C SER A 15 6.12 0.33 -15.51
N ALA A 16 5.62 1.29 -14.73
CA ALA A 16 4.54 1.06 -13.79
C ALA A 16 3.16 1.00 -14.47
N THR A 17 2.40 -0.06 -14.19
CA THR A 17 1.04 -0.22 -14.71
C THR A 17 0.01 0.34 -13.73
N THR A 18 -0.95 1.10 -14.21
CA THR A 18 -2.08 1.53 -13.36
C THR A 18 -2.95 0.34 -12.99
N LYS A 19 -3.20 0.14 -11.69
CA LYS A 19 -4.16 -0.85 -11.18
C LYS A 19 -5.23 -0.21 -10.31
N THR A 20 -6.46 -0.65 -10.49
CA THR A 20 -7.57 -0.31 -9.59
C THR A 20 -7.56 -1.22 -8.36
N LEU A 21 -8.21 -0.78 -7.28
CA LEU A 21 -8.37 -1.62 -6.08
C LEU A 21 -9.12 -2.92 -6.40
N ALA A 22 -10.13 -2.87 -7.27
CA ALA A 22 -10.86 -4.05 -7.71
C ALA A 22 -9.95 -5.06 -8.44
N GLN A 23 -9.04 -4.58 -9.30
CA GLN A 23 -8.08 -5.44 -9.99
C GLN A 23 -7.10 -6.11 -9.01
N ILE A 24 -6.66 -5.41 -7.97
CA ILE A 24 -5.77 -5.98 -6.94
C ILE A 24 -6.53 -7.00 -6.08
N ARG A 25 -7.76 -6.68 -5.67
CA ARG A 25 -8.64 -7.60 -4.92
C ARG A 25 -8.93 -8.89 -5.67
N ALA A 26 -9.06 -8.83 -6.99
CA ALA A 26 -9.32 -9.99 -7.84
C ALA A 26 -8.08 -10.85 -8.12
N MET A 27 -6.88 -10.45 -7.66
CA MET A 27 -5.67 -11.24 -7.87
C MET A 27 -5.74 -12.55 -7.09
N SER A 28 -5.34 -13.65 -7.72
CA SER A 28 -5.26 -14.94 -7.05
C SER A 28 -4.17 -14.91 -5.97
N GLN A 29 -4.46 -15.52 -4.83
CA GLN A 29 -3.50 -15.77 -3.76
C GLN A 29 -3.61 -17.23 -3.32
N PRO A 30 -2.50 -17.86 -2.89
CA PRO A 30 -2.53 -19.20 -2.33
C PRO A 30 -3.43 -19.29 -1.09
N ALA A 31 -4.05 -20.44 -0.86
CA ALA A 31 -4.90 -20.66 0.32
C ALA A 31 -4.10 -20.72 1.63
N SER A 32 -2.81 -21.06 1.56
CA SER A 32 -1.88 -21.09 2.70
C SER A 32 -0.47 -20.78 2.23
N TRP A 33 0.39 -20.35 3.16
CA TRP A 33 1.80 -20.14 2.88
C TRP A 33 2.68 -20.59 4.04
N PRO A 34 3.20 -21.83 3.99
CA PRO A 34 4.15 -22.30 4.99
C PRO A 34 5.42 -21.44 5.05
N THR A 35 6.00 -21.33 6.25
CA THR A 35 7.26 -20.61 6.43
C THR A 35 8.36 -21.32 5.65
N GLY A 36 9.15 -20.54 4.89
CA GLY A 36 10.23 -21.08 4.04
C GLY A 36 9.77 -21.49 2.65
N THR A 37 8.47 -21.42 2.31
CA THR A 37 8.01 -21.67 0.95
C THR A 37 8.65 -20.67 -0.03
N PRO A 38 9.29 -21.17 -1.10
CA PRO A 38 9.89 -20.34 -2.15
C PRO A 38 8.84 -19.47 -2.88
N ARG A 39 9.23 -18.27 -3.31
CA ARG A 39 8.30 -17.23 -3.82
C ARG A 39 8.16 -17.19 -5.34
N GLU A 40 8.83 -18.07 -6.07
CA GLU A 40 8.92 -18.06 -7.53
C GLU A 40 7.52 -18.19 -8.17
N SER A 41 6.60 -18.92 -7.53
CA SER A 41 5.22 -19.12 -8.02
C SER A 41 4.37 -17.84 -8.02
N ILE A 42 4.67 -16.90 -7.13
CA ILE A 42 3.95 -15.64 -6.93
C ILE A 42 4.70 -14.43 -7.50
N GLN A 43 5.89 -14.62 -8.06
CA GLN A 43 6.71 -13.58 -8.67
C GLN A 43 6.53 -13.50 -10.19
N GLY A 44 6.81 -12.32 -10.75
CA GLY A 44 6.85 -12.10 -12.19
C GLY A 44 5.88 -11.04 -12.70
N PRO A 45 5.78 -10.86 -14.04
CA PRO A 45 4.93 -9.85 -14.65
C PRO A 45 3.46 -10.00 -14.23
N GLY A 46 2.86 -8.89 -13.79
CA GLY A 46 1.49 -8.85 -13.27
C GLY A 46 1.31 -9.41 -11.85
N LYS A 47 2.37 -9.97 -11.24
CA LYS A 47 2.38 -10.54 -9.89
C LYS A 47 3.35 -9.79 -8.97
N GLU A 48 3.89 -10.44 -7.95
CA GLU A 48 4.84 -9.84 -7.02
C GLU A 48 6.05 -9.28 -7.74
N GLY A 49 6.45 -8.07 -7.33
CA GLY A 49 7.53 -7.29 -7.90
C GLY A 49 7.07 -6.38 -9.04
N SER A 50 5.88 -6.59 -9.61
CA SER A 50 5.39 -5.75 -10.69
C SER A 50 5.19 -4.30 -10.25
N PRO A 51 5.76 -3.32 -10.97
CA PRO A 51 5.59 -1.92 -10.64
C PRO A 51 4.15 -1.46 -10.92
N VAL A 52 3.54 -0.76 -9.98
CA VAL A 52 2.14 -0.34 -10.07
C VAL A 52 1.92 1.08 -9.61
N ILE A 53 0.92 1.71 -10.22
CA ILE A 53 0.34 2.98 -9.80
C ILE A 53 -1.09 2.71 -9.34
N VAL A 54 -1.45 3.14 -8.14
CA VAL A 54 -2.80 2.98 -7.58
C VAL A 54 -3.33 4.35 -7.19
N LYS A 55 -4.57 4.64 -7.60
CA LYS A 55 -5.34 5.82 -7.17
C LYS A 55 -6.47 5.36 -6.27
N ALA A 56 -6.62 5.99 -5.11
CA ALA A 56 -7.60 5.62 -4.10
C ALA A 56 -7.81 6.76 -3.10
N TYR A 57 -8.86 6.68 -2.29
CA TYR A 57 -8.95 7.47 -1.07
C TYR A 57 -8.14 6.82 0.04
N LEU A 58 -7.43 7.64 0.82
CA LEU A 58 -6.77 7.19 2.05
C LEU A 58 -7.80 7.17 3.18
N LEU A 59 -8.30 5.98 3.53
CA LEU A 59 -9.25 5.86 4.65
C LEU A 59 -8.55 6.11 5.98
N LYS A 60 -7.35 5.55 6.15
CA LYS A 60 -6.61 5.56 7.41
C LYS A 60 -5.11 5.33 7.21
N ALA A 61 -4.29 6.02 7.99
CA ALA A 61 -2.85 5.80 8.11
C ALA A 61 -2.52 5.25 9.51
N ARG A 62 -1.88 4.08 9.57
CA ARG A 62 -1.49 3.42 10.83
C ARG A 62 0.01 3.33 10.93
N ALA A 63 0.57 3.72 12.08
CA ALA A 63 1.91 3.32 12.43
C ALA A 63 1.89 1.84 12.85
N GLU A 64 2.64 1.00 12.14
CA GLU A 64 2.80 -0.41 12.52
C GLU A 64 3.61 -0.57 13.81
N GLY A 65 3.59 -1.80 14.33
CA GLY A 65 4.48 -2.28 15.39
C GLY A 65 5.64 -3.12 14.82
N ALA A 66 6.04 -4.15 15.56
CA ALA A 66 7.12 -5.07 15.16
C ALA A 66 6.75 -5.90 13.92
N GLU A 67 7.58 -5.85 12.88
CA GLU A 67 7.39 -6.54 11.61
C GLU A 67 8.66 -7.28 11.14
N SER A 68 8.54 -8.15 10.12
CA SER A 68 9.71 -8.90 9.63
C SER A 68 10.69 -8.04 8.82
N CYS A 69 10.22 -6.94 8.23
CA CYS A 69 11.02 -5.96 7.49
C CYS A 69 11.89 -5.08 8.41
N ASN A 70 11.49 -4.93 9.68
CA ASN A 70 12.19 -4.13 10.67
C ASN A 70 12.87 -4.94 11.77
N CYS A 71 13.09 -6.24 11.54
CA CYS A 71 13.72 -7.15 12.50
C CYS A 71 13.01 -7.19 13.87
N GLY A 72 11.70 -6.92 13.91
CA GLY A 72 10.92 -6.88 15.15
C GLY A 72 11.08 -5.60 15.97
N LEU A 73 11.71 -4.56 15.42
CA LEU A 73 11.82 -3.26 16.08
C LEU A 73 10.44 -2.58 16.11
N THR A 74 10.12 -1.90 17.23
CA THR A 74 8.80 -1.30 17.46
C THR A 74 8.82 0.23 17.47
N LYS A 75 10.00 0.86 17.35
CA LYS A 75 10.09 2.31 17.33
C LYS A 75 9.47 2.81 16.03
N ARG A 76 8.71 3.90 16.08
CA ARG A 76 8.01 4.47 14.90
C ARG A 76 8.93 4.75 13.69
N ALA A 77 10.21 5.02 13.92
CA ALA A 77 11.20 5.20 12.86
C ALA A 77 11.55 3.88 12.13
N ASP A 78 11.35 2.76 12.83
CA ASP A 78 11.65 1.41 12.37
C ASP A 78 10.39 0.68 11.91
N THR A 79 9.18 1.21 12.09
CA THR A 79 7.95 0.53 11.68
C THR A 79 7.35 1.08 10.39
N ASP A 80 6.72 0.21 9.62
CA ASP A 80 6.04 0.57 8.38
C ASP A 80 4.85 1.51 8.68
N ILE A 81 4.45 2.32 7.70
CA ILE A 81 3.20 3.08 7.76
C ILE A 81 2.21 2.40 6.82
N HIS A 82 1.16 1.82 7.40
CA HIS A 82 0.10 1.15 6.66
C HIS A 82 -0.94 2.15 6.22
N LEU A 83 -1.21 2.17 4.92
CA LEU A 83 -2.25 2.97 4.29
C LEU A 83 -3.42 2.07 3.93
N VAL A 84 -4.59 2.38 4.45
CA VAL A 84 -5.85 1.70 4.15
C VAL A 84 -6.47 2.38 2.94
N LEU A 85 -6.42 1.72 1.78
CA LEU A 85 -6.89 2.30 0.51
C LEU A 85 -8.30 1.83 0.18
N VAL A 86 -9.21 2.77 -0.06
CA VAL A 86 -10.60 2.51 -0.42
C VAL A 86 -11.00 3.25 -1.69
N SER A 87 -11.99 2.72 -2.41
CA SER A 87 -12.48 3.29 -3.66
C SER A 87 -13.45 4.47 -3.44
N LYS A 88 -14.06 4.54 -2.27
CA LYS A 88 -14.97 5.60 -1.83
C LYS A 88 -14.82 5.74 -0.31
N LEU A 89 -14.91 6.96 0.20
CA LEU A 89 -14.98 7.19 1.64
C LEU A 89 -16.37 6.84 2.18
N PRO A 90 -16.45 6.18 3.35
CA PRO A 90 -17.70 6.02 4.08
C PRO A 90 -18.16 7.37 4.66
N ASP A 91 -19.39 7.42 5.17
CA ASP A 91 -19.83 8.52 6.02
C ASP A 91 -18.96 8.53 7.29
N PRO A 92 -18.34 9.67 7.68
CA PRO A 92 -17.48 9.73 8.85
C PRO A 92 -18.21 9.45 10.17
N ASP A 93 -19.53 9.64 10.22
CA ASP A 93 -20.34 9.42 11.43
C ASP A 93 -20.92 7.98 11.48
N ASP A 94 -20.73 7.19 10.42
CA ASP A 94 -21.18 5.80 10.34
C ASP A 94 -20.00 4.83 10.56
N GLN A 95 -19.86 4.39 11.81
CA GLN A 95 -18.79 3.47 12.21
C GLN A 95 -18.92 2.09 11.53
N GLU A 96 -20.13 1.63 11.23
CA GLU A 96 -20.35 0.36 10.54
C GLU A 96 -19.87 0.46 9.09
N ALA A 97 -20.24 1.52 8.39
CA ALA A 97 -19.73 1.79 7.05
C ALA A 97 -18.20 1.95 7.03
N PHE A 98 -17.61 2.50 8.09
CA PHE A 98 -16.15 2.61 8.21
C PHE A 98 -15.48 1.24 8.32
N ASP A 99 -16.01 0.36 9.17
CA ASP A 99 -15.50 -1.00 9.35
C ASP A 99 -15.63 -1.81 8.06
N GLU A 100 -16.76 -1.73 7.37
CA GLU A 100 -16.99 -2.37 6.06
C GLU A 100 -16.02 -1.86 4.99
N ALA A 101 -15.76 -0.55 4.96
CA ALA A 101 -14.81 0.05 4.02
C ALA A 101 -13.38 -0.46 4.26
N GLU A 102 -12.96 -0.63 5.52
CA GLU A 102 -11.67 -1.22 5.86
C GLU A 102 -11.61 -2.70 5.46
N GLU A 103 -12.66 -3.48 5.69
CA GLU A 103 -12.71 -4.89 5.24
C GLU A 103 -12.62 -5.01 3.71
N GLY A 104 -13.16 -4.03 2.97
CA GLY A 104 -13.09 -3.94 1.51
C GLY A 104 -11.77 -3.37 0.96
N SER A 105 -10.83 -2.96 1.81
CA SER A 105 -9.65 -2.19 1.44
C SER A 105 -8.50 -3.01 0.85
N VAL A 106 -7.53 -2.30 0.27
CA VAL A 106 -6.20 -2.80 -0.10
C VAL A 106 -5.14 -2.04 0.70
N THR A 107 -4.13 -2.74 1.19
CA THR A 107 -3.04 -2.11 1.95
C THR A 107 -1.94 -1.59 1.02
N ALA A 108 -1.36 -0.45 1.38
CA ALA A 108 -0.09 0.00 0.82
C ALA A 108 0.84 0.45 1.96
N GLU A 109 2.14 0.23 1.83
CA GLU A 109 3.06 0.40 2.95
C GLU A 109 4.25 1.30 2.60
N MET A 110 4.50 2.30 3.46
CA MET A 110 5.74 3.08 3.44
C MET A 110 6.73 2.49 4.42
N THR A 111 7.89 2.04 3.94
CA THR A 111 8.87 1.32 4.76
C THR A 111 9.98 2.23 5.29
N PRO A 112 10.58 1.94 6.46
CA PRO A 112 11.74 2.65 7.00
C PRO A 112 12.85 2.87 5.97
N ARG A 113 13.16 1.86 5.16
CA ARG A 113 14.24 1.95 4.17
C ARG A 113 13.95 2.98 3.07
N VAL A 114 12.70 3.06 2.59
CA VAL A 114 12.31 4.10 1.62
C VAL A 114 12.33 5.48 2.29
N ARG A 115 11.84 5.61 3.52
CA ARG A 115 11.87 6.88 4.28
C ARG A 115 13.28 7.42 4.46
N LEU A 116 14.22 6.54 4.80
CA LEU A 116 15.65 6.88 4.92
C LEU A 116 16.29 7.19 3.56
N ASN A 117 15.73 6.69 2.46
CA ASN A 117 16.21 6.93 1.10
C ASN A 117 15.52 8.14 0.44
N GLY A 118 15.60 9.31 1.08
CA GLY A 118 15.16 10.58 0.51
C GLY A 118 13.70 10.98 0.81
N HIS A 119 13.00 10.26 1.70
CA HIS A 119 11.61 10.54 2.08
C HIS A 119 11.47 10.77 3.60
N ALA A 120 12.36 11.56 4.20
CA ALA A 120 12.44 11.74 5.66
C ALA A 120 11.14 12.29 6.29
N PHE A 121 10.31 12.98 5.52
CA PHE A 121 9.03 13.54 5.98
C PHE A 121 7.86 12.55 5.93
N TRP A 122 8.05 11.34 5.40
CA TRP A 122 7.03 10.29 5.40
C TRP A 122 6.92 9.63 6.79
N VAL A 123 6.67 10.43 7.82
CA VAL A 123 6.39 9.97 9.18
C VAL A 123 4.89 9.89 9.40
N HIS A 124 4.43 8.99 10.28
CA HIS A 124 3.00 8.78 10.51
C HIS A 124 2.24 10.08 10.82
N LYS A 125 2.85 10.97 11.62
CA LYS A 125 2.33 12.30 11.97
C LYS A 125 2.07 13.23 10.78
N ASN A 126 2.73 13.02 9.66
CA ASN A 126 2.51 13.85 8.48
C ASN A 126 1.59 13.13 7.47
N ILE A 127 1.58 11.80 7.49
CA ILE A 127 0.79 11.01 6.55
C ILE A 127 -0.67 10.91 6.99
N ASN A 128 -0.95 10.93 8.29
CA ASN A 128 -2.32 10.98 8.82
C ASN A 128 -3.06 12.29 8.45
N ASP A 129 -2.34 13.38 8.17
CA ASP A 129 -2.96 14.64 7.69
C ASP A 129 -3.63 14.48 6.31
N PHE A 130 -3.36 13.38 5.61
CA PHE A 130 -3.98 13.05 4.31
C PHE A 130 -5.11 12.01 4.41
N GLU A 131 -5.54 11.62 5.62
CA GLU A 131 -6.76 10.81 5.76
C GLU A 131 -7.97 11.55 5.16
N GLY A 132 -8.77 10.85 4.35
CA GLY A 132 -9.84 11.43 3.55
C GLY A 132 -9.41 11.98 2.18
N GLU A 133 -8.11 12.13 1.92
CA GLU A 133 -7.65 12.66 0.63
C GLU A 133 -7.66 11.61 -0.47
N TYR A 134 -7.85 12.08 -1.72
CA TYR A 134 -7.66 11.24 -2.90
C TYR A 134 -6.17 11.22 -3.29
N ILE A 135 -5.56 10.05 -3.22
CA ILE A 135 -4.12 9.89 -3.37
C ILE A 135 -3.76 9.02 -4.57
N ARG A 136 -2.51 9.18 -5.03
CA ARG A 136 -1.85 8.32 -6.03
C ARG A 136 -0.55 7.82 -5.44
N VAL A 137 -0.46 6.50 -5.30
CA VAL A 137 0.76 5.82 -4.84
C VAL A 137 1.43 5.09 -5.99
N THR A 138 2.75 5.08 -6.00
CA THR A 138 3.57 4.25 -6.89
C THR A 138 4.43 3.34 -6.04
N GLY A 139 4.46 2.07 -6.38
CA GLY A 139 5.25 1.07 -5.68
C GLY A 139 5.27 -0.23 -6.45
N ARG A 140 5.38 -1.34 -5.74
CA ARG A 140 5.39 -2.67 -6.33
C ARG A 140 4.30 -3.54 -5.72
N LEU A 141 3.69 -4.40 -6.54
CA LEU A 141 2.82 -5.43 -6.02
C LEU A 141 3.62 -6.40 -5.16
N MET A 142 3.01 -6.81 -4.06
CA MET A 142 3.59 -7.74 -3.13
C MET A 142 2.49 -8.57 -2.51
N LEU A 143 2.74 -9.86 -2.31
CA LEU A 143 1.81 -10.72 -1.57
C LEU A 143 2.33 -10.86 -0.14
N ASP A 144 1.56 -10.38 0.82
CA ASP A 144 1.88 -10.52 2.23
C ASP A 144 1.55 -11.91 2.75
N THR A 145 2.47 -12.83 2.47
CA THR A 145 2.32 -14.25 2.79
C THR A 145 2.32 -14.53 4.29
N LYS A 146 2.78 -13.59 5.14
CA LYS A 146 2.78 -13.75 6.60
C LYS A 146 1.35 -13.78 7.15
N HIS A 147 0.38 -13.26 6.41
CA HIS A 147 -1.03 -13.21 6.79
C HIS A 147 -1.90 -14.22 6.03
N LEU A 148 -1.26 -15.15 5.31
CA LEU A 148 -1.93 -16.34 4.80
C LEU A 148 -1.98 -17.43 5.89
N PRO A 149 -3.02 -18.30 5.87
CA PRO A 149 -3.12 -19.44 6.77
C PRO A 149 -1.82 -20.25 6.85
N PRO A 150 -1.44 -20.73 8.05
CA PRO A 150 -2.21 -20.76 9.30
C PRO A 150 -2.17 -19.45 10.13
N ASN A 151 -1.61 -18.37 9.60
CA ASN A 151 -1.41 -17.13 10.35
C ASN A 151 -2.67 -16.25 10.41
N ARG A 152 -2.60 -15.20 11.24
CA ARG A 152 -3.71 -14.26 11.50
C ARG A 152 -4.18 -13.54 10.24
N ARG A 153 -5.49 -13.64 9.96
CA ARG A 153 -6.19 -12.83 8.95
C ARG A 153 -6.22 -11.34 9.36
N LEU A 154 -5.97 -10.45 8.42
CA LEU A 154 -6.09 -9.00 8.61
C LEU A 154 -7.44 -8.49 8.09
N ARG A 155 -7.87 -7.33 8.62
CA ARG A 155 -9.05 -6.60 8.12
C ARG A 155 -8.69 -5.87 6.82
N ARG A 156 -8.79 -6.60 5.71
CA ARG A 156 -8.59 -6.13 4.33
C ARG A 156 -9.15 -7.18 3.36
N ALA A 157 -9.42 -6.77 2.12
CA ALA A 157 -10.06 -7.65 1.14
C ALA A 157 -9.11 -8.68 0.53
N THR A 158 -7.80 -8.43 0.58
CA THR A 158 -6.77 -9.26 -0.05
C THR A 158 -5.44 -9.11 0.69
N ASN A 159 -4.57 -10.12 0.60
CA ASN A 159 -3.20 -10.05 1.09
C ASN A 159 -2.23 -9.46 0.05
N TRP A 160 -2.72 -9.16 -1.16
CA TRP A 160 -1.95 -8.35 -2.10
C TRP A 160 -1.92 -6.89 -1.64
N GLU A 161 -0.73 -6.31 -1.64
CA GLU A 161 -0.45 -4.96 -1.20
C GLU A 161 0.44 -4.22 -2.20
N VAL A 162 0.51 -2.89 -2.05
CA VAL A 162 1.53 -2.08 -2.71
C VAL A 162 2.67 -1.86 -1.72
N HIS A 163 3.74 -2.63 -1.85
CA HIS A 163 4.87 -2.64 -0.94
C HIS A 163 6.21 -2.86 -1.68
N PRO A 164 7.22 -2.01 -1.43
CA PRO A 164 7.12 -0.73 -0.74
C PRO A 164 6.49 0.32 -1.67
N ILE A 165 5.86 1.34 -1.11
CA ILE A 165 5.57 2.59 -1.82
C ILE A 165 6.87 3.37 -1.96
N THR A 166 7.11 3.93 -3.14
CA THR A 166 8.26 4.80 -3.44
C THR A 166 7.84 6.16 -4.02
N ARG A 167 6.54 6.38 -4.22
CA ARG A 167 5.99 7.71 -4.52
C ARG A 167 4.61 7.84 -3.89
N PHE A 168 4.37 8.96 -3.21
CA PHE A 168 3.08 9.33 -2.65
C PHE A 168 2.71 10.71 -3.18
N GLN A 169 1.49 10.83 -3.71
CA GLN A 169 0.99 12.08 -4.26
C GLN A 169 -0.45 12.29 -3.85
N VAL A 170 -0.80 13.54 -3.60
CA VAL A 170 -2.14 13.96 -3.18
C VAL A 170 -2.78 14.73 -4.32
N CYS A 171 -4.05 14.41 -4.60
CA CYS A 171 -4.86 15.16 -5.55
C CYS A 171 -5.05 16.58 -5.02
N GLN A 172 -4.82 17.61 -5.84
CA GLN A 172 -4.98 19.02 -5.44
C GLN A 172 -6.32 19.60 -5.89
N THR A 173 -7.22 18.76 -6.37
CA THR A 173 -8.50 19.17 -6.96
C THR A 173 -9.53 18.04 -6.78
N THR A 174 -10.52 17.95 -7.66
CA THR A 174 -11.49 16.85 -7.65
C THR A 174 -10.91 15.52 -8.15
N LYS A 175 -11.41 14.41 -7.60
CA LYS A 175 -11.13 13.05 -8.09
C LYS A 175 -11.29 12.94 -9.61
N THR A 176 -12.38 13.48 -10.16
CA THR A 176 -12.66 13.42 -11.61
C THR A 176 -11.55 14.05 -12.45
N GLN A 177 -11.01 15.19 -12.02
CA GLN A 177 -9.90 15.85 -12.72
C GLN A 177 -8.55 15.12 -12.52
N CYS A 178 -8.33 14.56 -11.33
CA CYS A 178 -7.16 13.72 -11.05
C CYS A 178 -7.19 12.38 -11.80
N ASP A 179 -8.38 11.87 -12.13
CA ASP A 179 -8.58 10.68 -12.94
C ASP A 179 -8.43 10.96 -14.44
N SER A 180 -8.93 12.11 -14.93
CA SER A 180 -8.87 12.49 -16.35
C SER A 180 -7.46 12.82 -16.85
N THR A 181 -6.58 13.29 -15.96
CA THR A 181 -5.18 13.56 -16.31
C THR A 181 -4.27 12.40 -15.89
N THR A 182 -3.49 11.87 -16.83
CA THR A 182 -2.39 10.94 -16.54
C THR A 182 -1.15 11.68 -16.00
N GLY A 183 -1.06 12.99 -16.20
CA GLY A 183 0.09 13.84 -15.86
C GLY A 183 0.16 14.35 -14.41
N ALA A 184 1.11 15.26 -14.16
CA ALA A 184 1.40 15.88 -12.86
C ALA A 184 0.55 17.10 -12.42
N PRO A 185 -0.19 17.85 -13.27
CA PRO A 185 -0.68 19.17 -12.86
C PRO A 185 -1.67 19.13 -11.70
N ASN A 186 -2.40 18.01 -11.55
CA ASN A 186 -3.39 17.82 -10.48
C ASN A 186 -2.84 17.01 -9.28
N TRP A 187 -1.59 16.53 -9.35
CA TRP A 187 -0.99 15.62 -8.38
C TRP A 187 0.25 16.21 -7.74
N LYS A 188 0.16 16.61 -6.47
CA LYS A 188 1.31 17.13 -5.71
C LYS A 188 2.05 15.98 -5.05
N ALA A 189 3.36 15.89 -5.27
CA ALA A 189 4.21 14.95 -4.52
C ALA A 189 4.39 15.45 -3.08
N PHE A 190 4.39 14.51 -2.14
CA PHE A 190 4.67 14.76 -0.73
C PHE A 190 6.08 14.30 -0.36
#